data_AF-A0A7S2VM79-F1
#
_entry.id   AF-A0A7S2VM79-F1
#
_cell.length_a   1.000
_cell.length_b   1.000
_cell.length_c   1.000
_cell.angle_alpha   90.00
_cell.angle_beta   90.00
_cell.angle_gamma   90.00
#
_symmetry.space_group_name_H-M   'P 1'
#
loop_
_entity.id
_entity.type
_entity.pdbx_description
1 polymer ?
#
loop_
_entity_poly.entity_id
_entity_poly.type
_entity_poly.pdbx_seq_one_letter_code
_entity_poly.pdbx_strand_id
1 'polypeptide(L)'
;MSRRVVPAIAAAPLAAALGEAVPPPTFSADADFCVAVMLLGSVAFDMMLFYWLNYSDDSIRAAAWSVLSTSICTFTGVLIGMSWNQSFVYFILGPPEVAGPVKTILGNLLASIGWYILLQVVLMVVSGAVGLRPNSIVTIVLNLKCFGMLLGITTGASSLTMWGLIQTLAPHNLAATVGVLVSCVCTTGFMYRTGAWVRHFVAHGDGVVDEYERLWDYFVQETEDAALALSLSYLLVQSTCQTLMGWMPLKTGQAPPGVTPTRGDVLGLLVCGLGYVLLIPVLDLCVSHPKWPRPKSCAKMVVGKAGAFCLLFSMTWAVADILDSTAPPAQTVLALGTTFLGMVIILVLEYLKDLECTGRKFDQEAKALIGPVAVLIGFGWKQAFVGSLTTITAKVRVMPIPFQTTCMAAVMVAVVVPAW
;
A
#
# COMPACT_ATOMS: atom_id res chain seq x y z
N MET A 1 -25.74 -28.71 -19.95
CA MET A 1 -25.32 -27.83 -21.07
C MET A 1 -25.84 -26.41 -20.81
N SER A 2 -25.09 -25.61 -20.04
CA SER A 2 -25.38 -24.19 -19.85
C SER A 2 -24.33 -23.41 -20.64
N ARG A 3 -24.77 -22.74 -21.72
CA ARG A 3 -23.92 -21.87 -22.53
C ARG A 3 -23.50 -20.68 -21.66
N ARG A 4 -22.27 -20.72 -21.13
CA ARG A 4 -21.56 -19.51 -20.72
C ARG A 4 -21.32 -18.68 -21.99
N VAL A 5 -22.18 -17.70 -22.22
CA VAL A 5 -21.90 -16.58 -23.11
C VAL A 5 -20.68 -15.89 -22.51
N VAL A 6 -19.51 -16.09 -23.12
CA VAL A 6 -18.32 -15.28 -22.87
C VAL A 6 -18.55 -13.97 -23.64
N PRO A 7 -18.79 -12.83 -22.98
CA PRO A 7 -18.94 -11.58 -23.70
C PRO A 7 -17.56 -11.12 -24.18
N ALA A 8 -17.54 -10.35 -25.27
CA ALA A 8 -16.39 -9.69 -25.83
C ALA A 8 -15.84 -8.59 -24.87
N ILE A 9 -15.26 -8.99 -23.74
CA ILE A 9 -14.63 -8.11 -22.72
C ILE A 9 -13.17 -7.79 -23.08
N ALA A 10 -12.67 -8.19 -24.27
CA ALA A 10 -11.24 -8.03 -24.57
C ALA A 10 -10.77 -6.60 -24.89
N ALA A 11 -11.67 -5.65 -25.23
CA ALA A 11 -11.27 -4.29 -25.64
C ALA A 11 -11.47 -3.20 -24.56
N ALA A 12 -12.42 -3.36 -23.64
CA ALA A 12 -12.67 -2.42 -22.54
C ALA A 12 -11.56 -2.34 -21.45
N PRO A 13 -10.80 -3.41 -21.11
CA PRO A 13 -9.91 -3.35 -19.95
C PRO A 13 -8.70 -2.45 -20.18
N LEU A 14 -8.30 -2.18 -21.42
CA LEU A 14 -7.16 -1.30 -21.70
C LEU A 14 -7.51 0.16 -21.45
N ALA A 15 -8.69 0.63 -21.84
CA ALA A 15 -9.12 2.01 -21.63
C ALA A 15 -9.40 2.30 -20.14
N ALA A 16 -10.01 1.34 -19.43
CA ALA A 16 -10.17 1.40 -17.97
C ALA A 16 -8.82 1.31 -17.21
N ALA A 17 -7.84 0.54 -17.72
CA ALA A 17 -6.50 0.45 -17.14
C ALA A 17 -5.62 1.67 -17.42
N LEU A 18 -5.91 2.44 -18.48
CA LEU A 18 -5.17 3.63 -18.91
C LEU A 18 -5.80 4.96 -18.43
N GLY A 19 -6.93 4.91 -17.74
CA GLY A 19 -7.51 6.08 -17.05
C GLY A 19 -8.48 6.90 -17.91
N GLU A 20 -9.48 6.26 -18.51
CA GLU A 20 -10.59 7.00 -19.11
C GLU A 20 -11.21 8.02 -18.14
N ALA A 21 -11.39 9.23 -18.63
CA ALA A 21 -11.92 10.35 -17.88
C ALA A 21 -13.39 10.10 -17.50
N VAL A 22 -13.63 9.96 -16.20
CA VAL A 22 -14.97 9.98 -15.60
C VAL A 22 -15.68 11.28 -16.04
N PRO A 23 -16.94 11.23 -16.53
CA PRO A 23 -17.67 12.43 -16.92
C PRO A 23 -17.76 13.43 -15.76
N PRO A 24 -17.71 14.74 -16.05
CA PRO A 24 -17.68 15.75 -15.00
C PRO A 24 -18.96 15.69 -14.16
N PRO A 25 -18.87 15.74 -12.82
CA PRO A 25 -20.03 15.68 -11.95
C PRO A 25 -20.95 16.90 -12.17
N THR A 26 -22.24 16.65 -12.40
CA THR A 26 -23.29 17.67 -12.45
C THR A 26 -23.62 18.13 -11.02
N PHE A 27 -23.31 19.39 -10.68
CA PHE A 27 -23.50 19.91 -9.31
C PHE A 27 -24.70 20.86 -9.19
N SER A 28 -25.55 20.62 -8.19
CA SER A 28 -26.12 21.70 -7.34
C SER A 28 -26.68 21.22 -5.99
N ALA A 29 -26.97 19.92 -5.81
CA ALA A 29 -27.34 19.34 -4.49
C ALA A 29 -26.20 18.50 -3.84
N ASP A 30 -25.34 17.89 -4.66
CA ASP A 30 -24.31 16.98 -4.16
C ASP A 30 -23.14 17.70 -3.46
N ALA A 31 -22.93 19.00 -3.73
CA ALA A 31 -21.81 19.77 -3.15
C ALA A 31 -21.97 19.95 -1.65
N ASP A 32 -23.17 20.36 -1.23
CA ASP A 32 -23.46 20.60 0.16
C ASP A 32 -23.36 19.30 0.96
N PHE A 33 -23.82 18.19 0.40
CA PHE A 33 -23.65 16.86 1.00
C PHE A 33 -22.17 16.48 1.10
N CYS A 34 -21.37 16.66 0.04
CA CYS A 34 -19.93 16.38 0.06
C CYS A 34 -19.23 17.17 1.18
N VAL A 35 -19.48 18.48 1.24
CA VAL A 35 -18.84 19.37 2.21
C VAL A 35 -19.28 19.03 3.63
N ALA A 36 -20.57 18.75 3.84
CA ALA A 36 -21.10 18.36 5.15
C ALA A 36 -20.46 17.05 5.66
N VAL A 37 -20.35 16.04 4.81
CA VAL A 37 -19.72 14.74 5.16
C VAL A 37 -18.23 14.93 5.45
N MET A 38 -17.51 15.71 4.64
CA MET A 38 -16.09 15.97 4.86
C MET A 38 -15.84 16.72 6.17
N LEU A 39 -16.64 17.74 6.47
CA LEU A 39 -16.51 18.54 7.69
C LEU A 39 -16.87 17.75 8.94
N LEU A 40 -17.97 16.99 8.92
CA LEU A 40 -18.34 16.11 10.03
C LEU A 40 -17.27 15.01 10.23
N GLY A 41 -16.82 14.45 9.12
CA GLY A 41 -15.79 13.41 9.08
C GLY A 41 -14.46 13.87 9.66
N SER A 42 -13.97 15.05 9.28
CA SER A 42 -12.72 15.59 9.80
C SER A 42 -12.78 15.82 11.30
N VAL A 43 -13.86 16.42 11.81
CA VAL A 43 -14.04 16.63 13.26
C VAL A 43 -14.09 15.30 14.01
N ALA A 44 -14.83 14.31 13.50
CA ALA A 44 -14.90 12.99 14.11
C ALA A 44 -13.53 12.29 14.11
N PHE A 45 -12.77 12.40 13.02
CA PHE A 45 -11.41 11.86 12.91
C PHE A 45 -10.44 12.52 13.89
N ASP A 46 -10.43 13.86 13.95
CA ASP A 46 -9.54 14.62 14.83
C ASP A 46 -9.82 14.30 16.31
N MET A 47 -11.10 14.26 16.69
CA MET A 47 -11.51 13.90 18.05
C MET A 47 -11.14 12.45 18.37
N MET A 48 -11.38 11.53 17.44
CA MET A 48 -10.97 10.13 17.60
C MET A 48 -9.46 10.07 17.86
N LEU A 49 -8.63 10.60 16.96
CA LEU A 49 -7.18 10.62 17.13
C LEU A 49 -6.78 11.22 18.49
N PHE A 50 -7.38 12.34 18.89
CA PHE A 50 -7.09 12.95 20.18
C PHE A 50 -7.34 11.99 21.36
N TYR A 51 -8.46 11.27 21.38
CA TYR A 51 -8.74 10.29 22.42
C TYR A 51 -7.75 9.12 22.43
N TRP A 52 -7.35 8.62 21.25
CA TRP A 52 -6.44 7.47 21.15
C TRP A 52 -5.00 7.80 21.51
N LEU A 53 -4.50 8.95 21.05
CA LEU A 53 -3.14 9.39 21.32
C LEU A 53 -2.97 9.79 22.80
N ASN A 54 -4.06 10.12 23.49
CA ASN A 54 -4.10 10.44 24.92
C ASN A 54 -4.76 9.33 25.76
N TYR A 55 -4.86 8.11 25.24
CA TYR A 55 -5.42 7.00 26.00
C TYR A 55 -4.59 6.73 27.26
N SER A 56 -5.25 6.32 28.35
CA SER A 56 -4.62 6.16 29.67
C SER A 56 -3.61 5.01 29.73
N ASP A 57 -3.79 4.00 28.87
CA ASP A 57 -2.91 2.85 28.76
C ASP A 57 -1.74 3.16 27.81
N ASP A 58 -0.51 3.01 28.32
CA ASP A 58 0.73 3.25 27.58
C ASP A 58 0.89 2.35 26.34
N SER A 59 0.40 1.10 26.41
CA SER A 59 0.50 0.15 25.31
C SER A 59 -0.42 0.53 24.15
N ILE A 60 -1.67 0.88 24.44
CA ILE A 60 -2.63 1.37 23.46
C ILE A 60 -2.14 2.69 22.86
N ARG A 61 -1.61 3.60 23.67
CA ARG A 61 -1.03 4.85 23.19
C ARG A 61 0.14 4.61 22.25
N ALA A 62 1.07 3.72 22.61
CA ALA A 62 2.19 3.37 21.75
C ALA A 62 1.75 2.70 20.43
N ALA A 63 0.74 1.83 20.48
CA ALA A 63 0.13 1.22 19.29
C ALA A 63 -0.54 2.29 18.40
N ALA A 64 -1.30 3.22 18.98
CA ALA A 64 -1.94 4.31 18.26
C ALA A 64 -0.93 5.22 17.55
N TRP A 65 0.16 5.60 18.22
CA TRP A 65 1.26 6.36 17.61
C TRP A 65 1.95 5.58 16.48
N SER A 66 2.20 4.28 16.68
CA SER A 66 2.79 3.41 15.66
C SER A 66 1.90 3.30 14.42
N VAL A 67 0.58 3.14 14.61
CA VAL A 67 -0.39 3.10 13.52
C VAL A 67 -0.47 4.43 12.81
N LEU A 68 -0.60 5.55 13.53
CA LEU A 68 -0.66 6.87 12.93
C LEU A 68 0.59 7.15 12.08
N SER A 69 1.78 6.92 12.65
CA SER A 69 3.07 7.06 11.95
C SER A 69 3.12 6.22 10.68
N THR A 70 2.77 4.94 10.77
CA THR A 70 2.81 4.01 9.64
C THR A 70 1.75 4.35 8.59
N SER A 71 0.57 4.83 8.99
CA SER A 71 -0.50 5.26 8.09
C SER A 71 -0.15 6.54 7.35
N ILE A 72 0.41 7.54 8.02
CA ILE A 72 0.92 8.76 7.40
C ILE A 72 1.97 8.40 6.35
N CYS A 73 2.93 7.57 6.72
CA CYS A 73 3.99 7.10 5.84
C CYS A 73 3.46 6.27 4.65
N THR A 74 2.47 5.41 4.90
CA THR A 74 1.77 4.65 3.84
C THR A 74 1.08 5.59 2.86
N PHE A 75 0.34 6.56 3.37
CA PHE A 75 -0.37 7.56 2.59
C PHE A 75 0.59 8.38 1.72
N THR A 76 1.61 9.01 2.32
CA THR A 76 2.56 9.87 1.61
C THR A 76 3.41 9.07 0.62
N GLY A 77 3.95 7.93 1.04
CA GLY A 77 4.79 7.09 0.18
C GLY A 77 4.03 6.55 -1.04
N VAL A 78 2.79 6.09 -0.86
CA VAL A 78 1.96 5.63 -2.00
C VAL A 78 1.60 6.80 -2.92
N LEU A 79 1.25 7.97 -2.36
CA LEU A 79 0.90 9.15 -3.15
C LEU A 79 2.08 9.63 -4.02
N ILE A 80 3.28 9.71 -3.45
CA ILE A 80 4.51 10.05 -4.17
C ILE A 80 4.81 9.00 -5.24
N GLY A 81 4.85 7.72 -4.86
CA GLY A 81 5.25 6.64 -5.76
C GLY A 81 4.33 6.53 -6.97
N MET A 82 3.01 6.60 -6.75
CA MET A 82 2.04 6.52 -7.85
C MET A 82 2.02 7.77 -8.73
N SER A 83 2.03 8.97 -8.14
CA SER A 83 2.02 10.22 -8.91
C SER A 83 3.31 10.38 -9.72
N TRP A 84 4.46 10.03 -9.13
CA TRP A 84 5.74 10.02 -9.82
C TRP A 84 5.74 9.05 -11.00
N ASN A 85 5.26 7.82 -10.82
CA ASN A 85 5.20 6.84 -11.91
C ASN A 85 4.35 7.34 -13.08
N GLN A 86 3.20 7.95 -12.80
CA GLN A 86 2.32 8.52 -13.83
C GLN A 86 3.03 9.65 -14.60
N SER A 87 3.67 10.57 -13.89
CA SER A 87 4.44 11.67 -14.49
C SER A 87 5.64 11.16 -15.30
N PHE A 88 6.42 10.24 -14.73
CA PHE A 88 7.61 9.67 -15.36
C PHE A 88 7.27 8.97 -16.68
N VAL A 89 6.24 8.12 -16.68
CA VAL A 89 5.74 7.46 -17.90
C VAL A 89 5.28 8.50 -18.91
N TYR A 90 4.50 9.50 -18.49
CA TYR A 90 3.98 10.54 -19.37
C TYR A 90 5.09 11.34 -20.06
N PHE A 91 6.13 11.74 -19.33
CA PHE A 91 7.20 12.58 -19.90
C PHE A 91 8.19 11.81 -20.76
N ILE A 92 8.49 10.55 -20.42
CA ILE A 92 9.50 9.77 -21.13
C ILE A 92 8.90 9.06 -22.35
N LEU A 93 7.68 8.54 -22.21
CA LEU A 93 7.06 7.69 -23.23
C LEU A 93 5.91 8.37 -23.96
N GLY A 94 5.49 9.55 -23.49
CA GLY A 94 4.28 10.23 -23.96
C GLY A 94 3.01 9.73 -23.25
N PRO A 95 1.83 10.22 -23.69
CA PRO A 95 0.56 9.77 -23.14
C PRO A 95 0.43 8.23 -23.21
N PRO A 96 -0.08 7.56 -22.15
CA PRO A 96 -0.15 6.10 -22.09
C PRO A 96 -0.90 5.47 -23.27
N GLU A 97 -1.92 6.15 -23.79
CA GLU A 97 -2.71 5.77 -24.97
C GLU A 97 -1.84 5.64 -26.23
N VAL A 98 -0.80 6.48 -26.37
CA VAL A 98 0.12 6.49 -27.51
C VAL A 98 1.30 5.55 -27.29
N ALA A 99 1.78 5.44 -26.05
CA ALA A 99 2.93 4.59 -25.71
C ALA A 99 2.61 3.09 -25.87
N GLY A 100 1.36 2.70 -25.62
CA GLY A 100 0.93 1.31 -25.59
C GLY A 100 1.36 0.57 -24.31
N PRO A 101 0.84 -0.65 -24.10
CA PRO A 101 0.97 -1.37 -22.83
C PRO A 101 2.41 -1.77 -22.50
N VAL A 102 3.17 -2.26 -23.48
CA VAL A 102 4.55 -2.73 -23.27
C VAL A 102 5.48 -1.59 -22.84
N LYS A 103 5.44 -0.46 -23.55
CA LYS A 103 6.26 0.70 -23.16
C LYS A 103 5.84 1.21 -21.79
N THR A 104 4.54 1.26 -21.50
CA THR A 104 4.03 1.68 -20.19
C THR A 104 4.54 0.78 -19.06
N ILE A 105 4.57 -0.55 -19.25
CA ILE A 105 5.17 -1.48 -18.29
C ILE A 105 6.65 -1.19 -18.09
N LEU A 106 7.42 -1.01 -19.18
CA LEU A 106 8.86 -0.71 -19.11
C LEU A 106 9.11 0.62 -18.39
N GLY A 107 8.30 1.65 -18.63
CA GLY A 107 8.39 2.93 -17.92
C GLY A 107 8.14 2.79 -16.41
N ASN A 108 7.15 1.99 -16.01
CA ASN A 108 6.90 1.70 -14.60
C ASN A 108 8.01 0.84 -13.97
N LEU A 109 8.62 -0.08 -14.72
CA LEU A 109 9.78 -0.85 -14.27
C LEU A 109 10.98 0.06 -14.00
N LEU A 110 11.28 0.97 -14.92
CA LEU A 110 12.36 1.95 -14.74
C LEU A 110 12.11 2.87 -13.55
N ALA A 111 10.86 3.32 -13.37
CA ALA A 111 10.49 4.13 -12.20
C ALA A 111 10.66 3.36 -10.88
N SER A 112 10.27 2.07 -10.85
CA SER A 112 10.44 1.22 -9.66
C SER A 112 11.91 0.97 -9.33
N ILE A 113 12.74 0.68 -10.33
CA ILE A 113 14.19 0.55 -10.17
C ILE A 113 14.80 1.88 -9.68
N GLY A 114 14.34 3.01 -10.21
CA GLY A 114 14.79 4.34 -9.78
C GLY A 114 14.50 4.60 -8.30
N TRP A 115 13.29 4.29 -7.82
CA TRP A 115 12.95 4.39 -6.41
C TRP A 115 13.77 3.44 -5.54
N TYR A 116 14.02 2.22 -6.00
CA TYR A 116 14.88 1.28 -5.29
C TYR A 116 16.32 1.80 -5.14
N ILE A 117 16.91 2.34 -6.21
CA ILE A 117 18.25 2.93 -6.15
C ILE A 117 18.27 4.13 -5.20
N LEU A 118 17.26 5.00 -5.28
CA LEU A 118 17.14 6.15 -4.38
C LEU A 118 17.05 5.72 -2.92
N LEU A 119 16.28 4.68 -2.61
CA LEU A 119 16.20 4.06 -1.29
C LEU A 119 17.57 3.59 -0.80
N GLN A 120 18.33 2.86 -1.63
CA GLN A 120 19.67 2.39 -1.25
C GLN A 120 20.61 3.56 -0.93
N VAL A 121 20.65 4.56 -1.82
CA VAL A 121 21.55 5.73 -1.70
C VAL A 121 21.18 6.60 -0.50
N VAL A 122 19.89 6.92 -0.31
CA VAL A 122 19.46 7.76 0.82
C VAL A 122 19.77 7.06 2.14
N LEU A 123 19.46 5.78 2.28
CA LEU A 123 19.75 5.05 3.53
C LEU A 123 21.26 4.88 3.77
N MET A 124 22.07 4.79 2.71
CA MET A 124 23.52 4.74 2.80
C MET A 124 24.12 6.06 3.31
N VAL A 125 23.57 7.19 2.88
CA VAL A 125 24.01 8.52 3.32
C VAL A 125 23.49 8.85 4.72
N VAL A 126 22.21 8.57 4.98
CA VAL A 126 21.56 8.85 6.27
C VAL A 126 22.12 8.00 7.41
N SER A 127 22.51 6.75 7.13
CA SER A 127 23.16 5.90 8.12
C SER A 127 24.55 6.41 8.53
N GLY A 128 25.20 7.23 7.70
CA GLY A 128 26.61 7.56 7.86
C GLY A 128 27.57 6.46 7.39
N ALA A 129 27.07 5.40 6.72
CA ALA A 129 27.90 4.38 6.08
C ALA A 129 28.77 4.99 4.97
N VAL A 130 28.24 5.99 4.26
CA VAL A 130 29.03 6.84 3.36
C VAL A 130 28.82 8.30 3.72
N GLY A 131 29.92 9.03 3.95
CA GLY A 131 29.91 10.46 4.22
C GLY A 131 30.22 10.82 5.68
N LEU A 132 29.64 11.94 6.14
CA LEU A 132 29.86 12.44 7.49
C LEU A 132 29.09 11.58 8.51
N ARG A 133 29.83 10.94 9.43
CA ARG A 133 29.24 10.15 10.51
C ARG A 133 28.51 11.06 11.52
N PRO A 134 27.21 10.84 11.78
CA PRO A 134 26.48 11.64 12.76
C PRO A 134 26.95 11.34 14.20
N ASN A 135 26.87 12.34 15.08
CA ASN A 135 27.37 12.22 16.46
C ASN A 135 26.51 11.32 17.38
N SER A 136 25.30 10.96 16.97
CA SER A 136 24.33 10.25 17.80
C SER A 136 23.68 9.10 17.03
N ILE A 137 23.91 7.87 17.50
CA ILE A 137 23.29 6.65 16.95
C ILE A 137 21.76 6.72 17.06
N VAL A 138 21.23 7.31 18.12
CA VAL A 138 19.77 7.46 18.31
C VAL A 138 19.15 8.28 17.17
N THR A 139 19.79 9.40 16.81
CA THR A 139 19.34 10.25 15.71
C THR A 139 19.38 9.50 14.38
N ILE A 140 20.39 8.65 14.16
CA ILE A 140 20.52 7.83 12.96
C ILE A 140 19.40 6.81 12.88
N VAL A 141 19.13 6.10 13.97
CA VAL A 141 18.04 5.10 14.01
C VAL A 141 16.69 5.75 13.72
N LEU A 142 16.43 6.95 14.27
CA LEU A 142 15.20 7.70 13.99
C LEU A 142 15.12 8.13 12.52
N ASN A 143 16.21 8.67 11.96
CA ASN A 143 16.24 9.07 10.55
C ASN A 143 16.12 7.87 9.60
N LEU A 144 16.77 6.74 9.89
CA LEU A 144 16.67 5.52 9.11
C LEU A 144 15.26 4.92 9.17
N LYS A 145 14.60 4.95 10.33
CA LYS A 145 13.19 4.57 10.45
C LYS A 145 12.29 5.47 9.59
N CYS A 146 12.51 6.78 9.66
CA CYS A 146 11.75 7.77 8.89
C CYS A 146 11.94 7.59 7.37
N PHE A 147 13.16 7.76 6.87
CA PHE A 147 13.44 7.63 5.44
C PHE A 147 13.25 6.21 4.91
N GLY A 148 13.59 5.20 5.70
CA GLY A 148 13.46 3.79 5.32
C GLY A 148 12.00 3.43 5.11
N MET A 149 11.13 3.73 6.08
CA MET A 149 9.71 3.45 5.94
C MET A 149 9.09 4.21 4.75
N LEU A 150 9.41 5.50 4.59
CA LEU A 150 8.85 6.33 3.52
C LEU A 150 9.27 5.84 2.13
N LEU A 151 10.57 5.64 1.91
CA LEU A 151 11.10 5.19 0.63
C LEU A 151 10.73 3.73 0.35
N GLY A 152 10.60 2.90 1.38
CA GLY A 152 10.12 1.52 1.24
C GLY A 152 8.71 1.42 0.73
N ILE A 153 7.80 2.18 1.33
CA ILE A 153 6.42 2.25 0.88
C ILE A 153 6.36 2.84 -0.52
N THR A 154 7.14 3.88 -0.81
CA THR A 154 7.22 4.51 -2.14
C THR A 154 7.69 3.50 -3.21
N THR A 155 8.76 2.76 -2.93
CA THR A 155 9.29 1.68 -3.78
C THR A 155 8.27 0.56 -3.96
N GLY A 156 7.61 0.16 -2.88
CA GLY A 156 6.55 -0.84 -2.90
C GLY A 156 5.33 -0.39 -3.72
N ALA A 157 4.92 0.89 -3.62
CA ALA A 157 3.81 1.44 -4.40
C ALA A 157 4.13 1.57 -5.89
N SER A 158 5.37 1.94 -6.21
CA SER A 158 5.86 1.96 -7.59
C SER A 158 5.88 0.54 -8.19
N SER A 159 6.41 -0.43 -7.44
CA SER A 159 6.38 -1.87 -7.80
C SER A 159 4.96 -2.40 -7.95
N LEU A 160 4.06 -2.07 -7.02
CA LEU A 160 2.65 -2.44 -7.07
C LEU A 160 1.99 -1.93 -8.35
N THR A 161 2.27 -0.69 -8.77
CA THR A 161 1.71 -0.11 -9.99
C THR A 161 2.16 -0.89 -11.24
N MET A 162 3.43 -1.27 -11.30
CA MET A 162 3.99 -2.07 -12.39
C MET A 162 3.39 -3.47 -12.41
N TRP A 163 3.46 -4.21 -11.30
CA TRP A 163 2.99 -5.60 -11.23
C TRP A 163 1.49 -5.70 -11.39
N GLY A 164 0.73 -4.74 -10.85
CA GLY A 164 -0.71 -4.66 -11.04
C GLY A 164 -1.07 -4.49 -12.52
N LEU A 165 -0.33 -3.67 -13.27
CA LEU A 165 -0.54 -3.54 -14.71
C LEU A 165 -0.22 -4.84 -15.46
N ILE A 166 0.88 -5.51 -15.12
CA ILE A 166 1.24 -6.81 -15.70
C ILE A 166 0.12 -7.84 -15.43
N GLN A 167 -0.39 -7.90 -14.20
CA GLN A 167 -1.47 -8.82 -13.83
C GLN A 167 -2.78 -8.54 -14.57
N THR A 168 -3.15 -7.27 -14.75
CA THR A 168 -4.35 -6.87 -15.51
C THR A 168 -4.23 -7.21 -17.00
N LEU A 169 -3.03 -7.13 -17.58
CA LEU A 169 -2.79 -7.43 -19.00
C LEU A 169 -2.55 -8.93 -19.25
N ALA A 170 -2.16 -9.68 -18.23
CA ALA A 170 -1.95 -11.12 -18.34
C ALA A 170 -3.28 -11.85 -18.58
N PRO A 171 -3.28 -12.99 -19.31
CA PRO A 171 -4.47 -13.82 -19.45
C PRO A 171 -5.05 -14.19 -18.09
N HIS A 172 -6.37 -14.10 -17.93
CA HIS A 172 -7.04 -14.39 -16.65
C HIS A 172 -7.21 -15.90 -16.39
N ASN A 173 -6.13 -16.66 -16.52
CA ASN A 173 -6.08 -18.08 -16.14
C ASN A 173 -5.12 -18.29 -14.96
N LEU A 174 -5.32 -19.36 -14.21
CA LEU A 174 -4.56 -19.64 -12.99
C LEU A 174 -3.04 -19.69 -13.24
N ALA A 175 -2.62 -20.26 -14.37
CA ALA A 175 -1.20 -20.39 -14.71
C ALA A 175 -0.53 -19.03 -14.92
N ALA A 176 -1.18 -18.11 -15.63
CA ALA A 176 -0.70 -16.74 -15.83
C ALA A 176 -0.70 -15.96 -14.51
N THR A 177 -1.74 -16.08 -13.69
CA THR A 177 -1.80 -15.45 -12.36
C THR A 177 -0.66 -15.90 -11.46
N VAL A 178 -0.42 -17.22 -11.36
CA VAL A 178 0.72 -17.79 -10.62
C VAL A 178 2.04 -17.33 -11.25
N GLY A 179 2.12 -17.31 -12.59
CA GLY A 179 3.29 -16.83 -13.32
C GLY A 179 3.66 -15.38 -12.98
N VAL A 180 2.68 -14.48 -12.84
CA VAL A 180 2.90 -13.08 -12.43
C VAL A 180 3.42 -13.00 -10.99
N LEU A 181 2.83 -13.77 -10.06
CA LEU A 181 3.29 -13.82 -8.66
C LEU A 181 4.73 -14.33 -8.55
N VAL A 182 5.06 -15.42 -9.25
CA VAL A 182 6.41 -15.98 -9.30
C VAL A 182 7.38 -14.98 -9.93
N SER A 183 6.99 -14.34 -11.03
CA SER A 183 7.81 -13.32 -11.69
C SER A 183 8.09 -12.14 -10.76
N CYS A 184 7.09 -11.68 -10.00
CA CYS A 184 7.24 -10.62 -8.99
C CYS A 184 8.29 -11.00 -7.94
N VAL A 185 8.22 -12.21 -7.38
CA VAL A 185 9.18 -12.69 -6.37
C VAL A 185 10.57 -12.86 -6.97
N CYS A 186 10.70 -13.46 -8.15
CA CYS A 186 11.99 -13.72 -8.78
C CYS A 186 12.72 -12.43 -9.16
N THR A 187 12.03 -11.49 -9.81
CA THR A 187 12.62 -10.22 -10.26
C THR A 187 12.96 -9.30 -9.09
N THR A 188 12.05 -9.14 -8.12
CA THR A 188 12.30 -8.33 -6.92
C THR A 188 13.38 -8.98 -6.06
N GLY A 189 13.36 -10.30 -5.91
CA GLY A 189 14.40 -11.05 -5.22
C GLY A 189 15.77 -10.95 -5.89
N PHE A 190 15.82 -10.93 -7.22
CA PHE A 190 17.05 -10.66 -7.97
C PHE A 190 17.57 -9.25 -7.68
N MET A 191 16.69 -8.24 -7.76
CA MET A 191 17.03 -6.84 -7.45
C MET A 191 17.55 -6.66 -6.02
N TYR A 192 16.95 -7.34 -5.04
CA TYR A 192 17.41 -7.26 -3.64
C TYR A 192 18.72 -8.01 -3.41
N ARG A 193 18.96 -9.11 -4.14
CA ARG A 193 20.25 -9.80 -4.09
C ARG A 193 21.37 -8.97 -4.68
N THR A 194 21.12 -8.27 -5.78
CA THR A 194 22.12 -7.35 -6.35
C THR A 194 22.38 -6.19 -5.40
N GLY A 195 21.35 -5.61 -4.78
CA GLY A 195 21.52 -4.60 -3.73
C GLY A 195 22.32 -5.10 -2.53
N ALA A 196 22.00 -6.29 -2.00
CA ALA A 196 22.74 -6.90 -0.89
C ALA A 196 24.21 -7.15 -1.25
N TRP A 197 24.50 -7.56 -2.49
CA TRP A 197 25.88 -7.70 -2.97
C TRP A 197 26.62 -6.36 -3.01
N VAL A 198 25.96 -5.29 -3.50
CA VAL A 198 26.53 -3.93 -3.49
C VAL A 198 26.76 -3.45 -2.06
N ARG A 199 25.79 -3.61 -1.15
CA ARG A 199 25.91 -3.23 0.26
C ARG A 199 27.07 -3.97 0.94
N HIS A 200 27.20 -5.27 0.70
CA HIS A 200 28.30 -6.06 1.22
C HIS A 200 29.65 -5.55 0.71
N PHE A 201 29.76 -5.22 -0.58
CA PHE A 201 31.00 -4.67 -1.14
C PHE A 201 31.36 -3.32 -0.52
N VAL A 202 30.39 -2.42 -0.37
CA VAL A 202 30.60 -1.10 0.25
C VAL A 202 31.00 -1.24 1.72
N ALA A 203 30.29 -2.06 2.49
CA ALA A 203 30.52 -2.24 3.93
C ALA A 203 31.84 -2.97 4.29
N HIS A 204 32.50 -3.60 3.32
CA HIS A 204 33.82 -4.24 3.54
C HIS A 204 34.95 -3.45 2.90
N GLY A 205 34.69 -2.23 2.42
CA GLY A 205 35.69 -1.41 1.71
C GLY A 205 36.91 -1.05 2.55
N ASP A 206 36.76 -0.89 3.87
CA ASP A 206 37.83 -0.59 4.83
C ASP A 206 38.31 -1.83 5.62
N GLY A 207 37.72 -3.00 5.35
CA GLY A 207 38.01 -4.26 6.02
C GLY A 207 37.32 -4.47 7.38
N VAL A 208 36.52 -3.53 7.89
CA VAL A 208 35.83 -3.66 9.18
C VAL A 208 34.39 -3.15 9.10
N VAL A 209 33.42 -4.06 9.25
CA VAL A 209 32.00 -3.69 9.27
C VAL A 209 31.63 -2.96 10.57
N ASP A 210 31.41 -1.65 10.48
CA ASP A 210 31.07 -0.79 11.60
C ASP A 210 29.58 -0.83 11.97
N GLU A 211 29.18 -0.11 13.01
CA GLU A 211 27.79 -0.07 13.48
C GLU A 211 26.85 0.66 12.48
N TYR A 212 27.36 1.67 11.77
CA TYR A 212 26.59 2.46 10.80
C TYR A 212 26.22 1.60 9.58
N GLU A 213 27.15 0.79 9.11
CA GLU A 213 26.96 -0.16 8.01
C GLU A 213 25.99 -1.28 8.39
N ARG A 214 26.04 -1.78 9.64
CA ARG A 214 25.05 -2.75 10.14
C ARG A 214 23.64 -2.16 10.20
N LEU A 215 23.52 -0.92 10.68
CA LEU A 215 22.22 -0.23 10.70
C LEU A 215 21.71 0.01 9.29
N TRP A 216 22.57 0.41 8.35
CA TRP A 216 22.21 0.56 6.95
C TRP A 216 21.67 -0.74 6.36
N ASP A 217 22.40 -1.86 6.48
CA ASP A 217 21.98 -3.14 5.93
C ASP A 217 20.67 -3.64 6.57
N TYR A 218 20.55 -3.51 7.90
CA TYR A 218 19.34 -3.87 8.63
C TYR A 218 18.10 -3.12 8.12
N PHE A 219 18.16 -1.79 8.08
CA PHE A 219 17.02 -0.97 7.69
C PHE A 219 16.68 -1.13 6.21
N VAL A 220 17.69 -1.26 5.34
CA VAL A 220 17.44 -1.55 3.93
C VAL A 220 16.74 -2.90 3.77
N GLN A 221 17.21 -3.94 4.46
CA GLN A 221 16.61 -5.27 4.37
C GLN A 221 15.15 -5.28 4.86
N GLU A 222 14.87 -4.64 6.00
CA GLU A 222 13.50 -4.50 6.53
C GLU A 222 12.61 -3.78 5.52
N THR A 223 13.13 -2.72 4.91
CA THR A 223 12.42 -1.90 3.93
C THR A 223 12.15 -2.66 2.62
N GLU A 224 13.12 -3.42 2.13
CA GLU A 224 13.00 -4.34 0.99
C GLU A 224 11.88 -5.36 1.20
N ASP A 225 11.86 -5.99 2.37
CA ASP A 225 10.85 -6.98 2.73
C ASP A 225 9.45 -6.36 2.83
N ALA A 226 9.34 -5.14 3.38
CA ALA A 226 8.08 -4.40 3.47
C ALA A 226 7.52 -4.00 2.08
N ALA A 227 8.39 -3.61 1.14
CA ALA A 227 8.04 -3.25 -0.23
C ALA A 227 7.59 -4.46 -1.06
N LEU A 228 8.29 -5.60 -0.93
CA LEU A 228 7.89 -6.86 -1.54
C LEU A 228 6.56 -7.35 -0.96
N ALA A 229 6.41 -7.30 0.37
CA ALA A 229 5.18 -7.70 1.03
C ALA A 229 3.99 -6.88 0.56
N LEU A 230 4.16 -5.57 0.33
CA LEU A 230 3.11 -4.69 -0.19
C LEU A 230 2.70 -5.05 -1.63
N SER A 231 3.68 -5.31 -2.50
CA SER A 231 3.42 -5.66 -3.91
C SER A 231 2.75 -7.03 -4.02
N LEU A 232 3.31 -8.03 -3.35
CA LEU A 232 2.84 -9.41 -3.45
C LEU A 232 1.46 -9.60 -2.80
N SER A 233 1.19 -8.95 -1.68
CA SER A 233 -0.13 -9.02 -1.03
C SER A 233 -1.23 -8.43 -1.91
N TYR A 234 -0.96 -7.31 -2.59
CA TYR A 234 -1.89 -6.71 -3.54
C TYR A 234 -2.20 -7.66 -4.70
N LEU A 235 -1.19 -8.27 -5.32
CA LEU A 235 -1.37 -9.23 -6.41
C LEU A 235 -2.14 -10.48 -5.96
N LEU A 236 -1.92 -10.94 -4.73
CA LEU A 236 -2.67 -12.05 -4.14
C LEU A 236 -4.14 -11.69 -3.99
N VAL A 237 -4.48 -10.53 -3.43
CA VAL A 237 -5.89 -10.11 -3.29
C VAL A 237 -6.57 -9.93 -4.65
N GLN A 238 -5.89 -9.37 -5.65
CA GLN A 238 -6.37 -9.30 -7.02
C GLN A 238 -6.68 -10.69 -7.61
N SER A 239 -5.78 -11.65 -7.37
CA SER A 239 -5.96 -13.05 -7.78
C SER A 239 -7.16 -13.70 -7.09
N THR A 240 -7.33 -13.42 -5.79
CA THR A 240 -8.46 -13.91 -4.99
C THR A 240 -9.77 -13.35 -5.49
N CYS A 241 -9.85 -12.05 -5.78
CA CYS A 241 -11.05 -11.44 -6.36
C CYS A 241 -11.40 -12.04 -7.72
N GLN A 242 -10.41 -12.18 -8.61
CA GLN A 242 -10.60 -12.82 -9.92
C GLN A 242 -11.11 -14.27 -9.79
N THR A 243 -10.63 -15.02 -8.79
CA THR A 243 -11.02 -16.42 -8.57
C THR A 243 -12.43 -16.53 -7.99
N LEU A 244 -12.78 -15.67 -7.03
CA LEU A 244 -14.09 -15.69 -6.37
C LEU A 244 -15.20 -15.12 -7.26
N MET A 245 -14.93 -14.00 -7.92
CA MET A 245 -15.96 -13.17 -8.56
C MET A 245 -15.93 -13.27 -10.09
N GLY A 246 -14.83 -13.79 -10.66
CA GLY A 246 -14.66 -13.90 -12.11
C GLY A 246 -14.20 -12.61 -12.80
N TRP A 247 -13.97 -11.53 -12.06
CA TRP A 247 -13.48 -10.25 -12.56
C TRP A 247 -12.41 -9.65 -11.64
N MET A 248 -11.55 -8.79 -12.21
CA MET A 248 -10.42 -8.19 -11.52
C MET A 248 -10.78 -6.77 -11.08
N PRO A 249 -10.68 -6.41 -9.78
CA PRO A 249 -10.88 -5.03 -9.35
C PRO A 249 -9.83 -4.10 -9.95
N LEU A 250 -10.21 -2.83 -10.09
CA LEU A 250 -9.33 -1.76 -10.54
C LEU A 250 -8.16 -1.57 -9.56
N LYS A 251 -7.15 -0.79 -9.97
CA LYS A 251 -5.98 -0.50 -9.12
C LYS A 251 -6.31 0.14 -7.76
N THR A 252 -7.47 0.77 -7.68
CA THR A 252 -8.02 1.39 -6.47
C THR A 252 -8.80 0.42 -5.60
N GLY A 253 -9.02 -0.83 -6.01
CA GLY A 253 -9.93 -1.77 -5.36
C GLY A 253 -11.40 -1.60 -5.76
N GLN A 254 -11.72 -0.60 -6.59
CA GLN A 254 -13.08 -0.39 -7.10
C GLN A 254 -13.47 -1.47 -8.11
N ALA A 255 -14.77 -1.75 -8.21
CA ALA A 255 -15.30 -2.62 -9.24
C ALA A 255 -15.09 -2.02 -10.65
N PRO A 256 -14.85 -2.84 -11.68
CA PRO A 256 -14.82 -2.37 -13.05
C PRO A 256 -16.14 -1.71 -13.48
N PRO A 257 -16.13 -0.78 -14.45
CA PRO A 257 -17.35 -0.20 -14.99
C PRO A 257 -18.33 -1.26 -15.48
N GLY A 258 -19.61 -1.13 -15.11
CA GLY A 258 -20.66 -2.09 -15.47
C GLY A 258 -20.76 -3.33 -14.56
N VAL A 259 -19.90 -3.44 -13.55
CA VAL A 259 -19.96 -4.50 -12.54
C VAL A 259 -20.39 -3.92 -11.21
N THR A 260 -21.47 -4.45 -10.64
CA THR A 260 -21.94 -4.12 -9.29
C THR A 260 -21.65 -5.29 -8.34
N PRO A 261 -20.74 -5.14 -7.38
CA PRO A 261 -20.46 -6.18 -6.39
C PRO A 261 -21.73 -6.57 -5.62
N THR A 262 -21.96 -7.86 -5.47
CA THR A 262 -23.06 -8.37 -4.65
C THR A 262 -22.66 -8.40 -3.18
N ARG A 263 -23.64 -8.44 -2.27
CA ARG A 263 -23.37 -8.66 -0.82
C ARG A 263 -22.61 -9.97 -0.57
N GLY A 264 -22.80 -10.97 -1.43
CA GLY A 264 -22.05 -12.22 -1.39
C GLY A 264 -20.56 -12.02 -1.70
N ASP A 265 -20.22 -11.15 -2.65
CA ASP A 265 -18.84 -10.81 -3.00
C ASP A 265 -18.14 -10.08 -1.85
N VAL A 266 -18.85 -9.13 -1.22
CA VAL A 266 -18.37 -8.37 -0.04
C VAL A 266 -18.05 -9.31 1.12
N LEU A 267 -18.99 -10.21 1.46
CA LEU A 267 -18.82 -11.17 2.55
C LEU A 267 -17.76 -12.23 2.22
N GLY A 268 -17.72 -12.73 0.98
CA GLY A 268 -16.73 -13.69 0.52
C GLY A 268 -15.31 -13.13 0.65
N LEU A 269 -15.10 -11.88 0.26
CA LEU A 269 -13.79 -11.24 0.41
C LEU A 269 -13.44 -10.97 1.88
N LEU A 270 -14.41 -10.63 2.73
CA LEU A 270 -14.20 -10.49 4.18
C LEU A 270 -13.75 -11.83 4.81
N VAL A 271 -14.40 -12.94 4.45
CA VAL A 271 -14.02 -14.29 4.89
C VAL A 271 -12.62 -14.65 4.42
N CYS A 272 -12.25 -14.32 3.17
CA CYS A 272 -10.88 -14.51 2.70
C CYS A 272 -9.87 -13.64 3.47
N GLY A 273 -10.23 -12.41 3.83
CA GLY A 273 -9.40 -11.54 4.67
C GLY A 273 -9.11 -12.15 6.04
N LEU A 274 -10.14 -12.69 6.70
CA LEU A 274 -10.00 -13.45 7.95
C LEU A 274 -9.14 -14.70 7.74
N GLY A 275 -9.35 -15.43 6.64
CA GLY A 275 -8.54 -16.58 6.26
C GLY A 275 -7.06 -16.25 6.15
N TYR A 276 -6.70 -15.13 5.52
CA TYR A 276 -5.32 -14.65 5.49
C TYR A 276 -4.80 -14.37 6.90
N VAL A 277 -5.52 -13.62 7.75
CA VAL A 277 -5.06 -13.36 9.13
C VAL A 277 -4.83 -14.65 9.92
N LEU A 278 -5.71 -15.65 9.78
CA LEU A 278 -5.58 -16.96 10.42
C LEU A 278 -4.42 -17.80 9.87
N LEU A 279 -3.91 -17.52 8.67
CA LEU A 279 -2.72 -18.19 8.14
C LEU A 279 -1.42 -17.74 8.82
N ILE A 280 -1.39 -16.60 9.52
CA ILE A 280 -0.20 -16.12 10.23
C ILE A 280 0.27 -17.11 11.31
N PRO A 281 -0.56 -17.56 12.26
CA PRO A 281 -0.15 -18.58 13.23
C PRO A 281 0.14 -19.94 12.57
N VAL A 282 -0.55 -20.29 11.47
CA VAL A 282 -0.25 -21.51 10.71
C VAL A 282 1.15 -21.46 10.10
N LEU A 283 1.55 -20.33 9.52
CA LEU A 283 2.91 -20.10 9.03
C LEU A 283 3.93 -20.17 10.17
N ASP A 284 3.56 -19.71 11.37
CA ASP A 284 4.44 -19.80 12.53
C ASP A 284 4.73 -21.26 12.92
N LEU A 285 3.68 -22.08 12.96
CA LEU A 285 3.75 -23.51 13.30
C LEU A 285 4.45 -24.33 12.20
N CYS A 286 4.02 -24.19 10.94
CA CYS A 286 4.50 -25.02 9.84
C CYS A 286 5.91 -24.67 9.37
N VAL A 287 6.32 -23.41 9.46
CA VAL A 287 7.63 -22.93 8.97
C VAL A 287 8.54 -22.64 10.16
N SER A 288 8.77 -23.63 11.02
CA SER A 288 9.65 -23.51 12.19
C SER A 288 11.14 -23.78 11.89
N HIS A 289 11.54 -23.76 10.61
CA HIS A 289 12.89 -24.16 10.24
C HIS A 289 13.94 -23.06 10.58
N PRO A 290 14.99 -23.35 11.40
CA PRO A 290 15.93 -22.35 11.88
C PRO A 290 16.69 -21.61 10.76
N LYS A 291 16.85 -22.26 9.60
CA LYS A 291 17.60 -21.68 8.47
C LYS A 291 16.83 -20.61 7.69
N TRP A 292 15.50 -20.48 7.86
CA TRP A 292 14.66 -19.62 7.00
C TRP A 292 13.88 -18.53 7.78
N PRO A 293 14.53 -17.71 8.64
CA PRO A 293 13.83 -16.69 9.41
C PRO A 293 13.24 -15.59 8.51
N ARG A 294 13.95 -15.18 7.47
CA ARG A 294 13.52 -14.08 6.57
C ARG A 294 12.33 -14.46 5.68
N PRO A 295 12.33 -15.59 4.93
CA PRO A 295 11.16 -15.99 4.14
C PRO A 295 9.90 -16.15 4.98
N LYS A 296 10.03 -16.68 6.20
CA LYS A 296 8.93 -16.78 7.17
C LYS A 296 8.37 -15.41 7.52
N SER A 297 9.22 -14.47 7.93
CA SER A 297 8.81 -13.10 8.25
C SER A 297 8.13 -12.41 7.05
N CYS A 298 8.73 -12.52 5.86
CA CYS A 298 8.17 -11.98 4.63
C CYS A 298 6.80 -12.60 4.31
N ALA A 299 6.64 -13.92 4.42
CA ALA A 299 5.36 -14.58 4.19
C ALA A 299 4.28 -14.09 5.15
N LYS A 300 4.60 -13.92 6.45
CA LYS A 300 3.68 -13.35 7.45
C LYS A 300 3.28 -11.92 7.10
N MET A 301 4.22 -11.08 6.67
CA MET A 301 3.93 -9.71 6.24
C MET A 301 3.03 -9.68 4.99
N VAL A 302 3.30 -10.54 4.00
CA VAL A 302 2.49 -10.66 2.78
C VAL A 302 1.05 -11.03 3.14
N VAL A 303 0.89 -12.08 3.95
CA VAL A 303 -0.43 -12.59 4.36
C VAL A 303 -1.19 -11.57 5.22
N GLY A 304 -0.52 -10.91 6.17
CA GLY A 304 -1.13 -9.84 6.96
C GLY A 304 -1.63 -8.69 6.09
N LYS A 305 -0.78 -8.19 5.17
CA LYS A 305 -1.18 -7.13 4.22
C LYS A 305 -2.26 -7.59 3.24
N ALA A 306 -2.32 -8.88 2.89
CA ALA A 306 -3.38 -9.42 2.05
C ALA A 306 -4.73 -9.41 2.79
N GLY A 307 -4.74 -9.77 4.07
CA GLY A 307 -5.91 -9.62 4.95
C GLY A 307 -6.40 -8.17 5.00
N ALA A 308 -5.48 -7.22 5.15
CA ALA A 308 -5.79 -5.79 5.12
C ALA A 308 -6.38 -5.33 3.77
N PHE A 309 -5.84 -5.76 2.63
CA PHE A 309 -6.38 -5.41 1.32
C PHE A 309 -7.75 -6.02 1.05
N CYS A 310 -8.00 -7.26 1.49
CA CYS A 310 -9.33 -7.88 1.44
C CYS A 310 -10.36 -7.05 2.21
N LEU A 311 -10.01 -6.62 3.42
CA LEU A 311 -10.88 -5.78 4.25
C LEU A 311 -11.12 -4.41 3.59
N LEU A 312 -10.07 -3.79 3.05
CA LEU A 312 -10.17 -2.52 2.32
C LEU A 312 -11.18 -2.63 1.17
N PHE A 313 -11.02 -3.62 0.29
CA PHE A 313 -11.86 -3.77 -0.91
C PHE A 313 -13.31 -4.11 -0.53
N SER A 314 -13.50 -4.98 0.46
CA SER A 314 -14.82 -5.31 1.02
C SER A 314 -15.52 -4.05 1.54
N MET A 315 -14.82 -3.21 2.31
CA MET A 315 -15.37 -1.93 2.79
C MET A 315 -15.61 -0.93 1.65
N THR A 316 -14.73 -0.86 0.64
CA THR A 316 -14.92 0.00 -0.53
C THR A 316 -16.24 -0.32 -1.23
N TRP A 317 -16.55 -1.61 -1.42
CA TRP A 317 -17.78 -2.02 -2.08
C TRP A 317 -19.01 -1.85 -1.20
N ALA A 318 -18.90 -2.15 0.11
CA ALA A 318 -19.99 -1.93 1.05
C ALA A 318 -20.37 -0.46 1.15
N VAL A 319 -19.39 0.45 1.21
CA VAL A 319 -19.64 1.90 1.26
C VAL A 319 -20.21 2.41 -0.06
N ALA A 320 -19.74 1.89 -1.19
CA ALA A 320 -20.30 2.24 -2.50
C ALA A 320 -21.78 1.81 -2.64
N ASP A 321 -22.16 0.65 -2.11
CA ASP A 321 -23.56 0.17 -2.07
C ASP A 321 -24.43 1.03 -1.13
N ILE A 322 -23.92 1.37 0.06
CA ILE A 322 -24.67 2.16 1.06
C ILE A 322 -24.93 3.60 0.59
N LEU A 323 -23.94 4.23 -0.04
CA LEU A 323 -24.01 5.63 -0.46
C LEU A 323 -24.47 5.82 -1.91
N ASP A 324 -24.69 4.72 -2.64
CA ASP A 324 -24.97 4.71 -4.09
C ASP A 324 -24.00 5.63 -4.88
N SER A 325 -22.74 5.66 -4.45
CA SER A 325 -21.76 6.62 -4.95
C SER A 325 -20.35 6.10 -4.79
N THR A 326 -19.54 6.32 -5.82
CA THR A 326 -18.08 6.10 -5.80
C THR A 326 -17.31 7.42 -5.74
N ALA A 327 -18.03 8.53 -5.54
CA ALA A 327 -17.50 9.88 -5.53
C ALA A 327 -16.63 10.15 -4.28
N PRO A 328 -15.93 11.31 -4.21
CA PRO A 328 -15.07 11.67 -3.08
C PRO A 328 -15.70 11.53 -1.67
N PRO A 329 -17.01 11.77 -1.44
CA PRO A 329 -17.64 11.52 -0.14
C PRO A 329 -17.57 10.06 0.29
N ALA A 330 -17.83 9.13 -0.63
CA ALA A 330 -17.77 7.70 -0.33
C ALA A 330 -16.36 7.25 0.04
N GLN A 331 -15.34 7.81 -0.62
CA GLN A 331 -13.95 7.53 -0.27
C GLN A 331 -13.55 8.13 1.07
N THR A 332 -14.11 9.29 1.44
CA THR A 332 -13.92 9.89 2.77
C THR A 332 -14.58 9.05 3.86
N VAL A 333 -15.83 8.61 3.65
CA VAL A 333 -16.53 7.70 4.56
C VAL A 333 -15.77 6.38 4.71
N LEU A 334 -15.22 5.85 3.61
CA LEU A 334 -14.36 4.68 3.64
C LEU A 334 -13.12 4.92 4.52
N ALA A 335 -12.41 6.04 4.35
CA ALA A 335 -11.21 6.36 5.14
C ALA A 335 -11.52 6.49 6.64
N LEU A 336 -12.66 7.10 6.99
CA LEU A 336 -13.12 7.19 8.38
C LEU A 336 -13.50 5.83 8.94
N GLY A 337 -14.24 5.03 8.16
CA GLY A 337 -14.66 3.69 8.53
C GLY A 337 -13.47 2.76 8.74
N THR A 338 -12.47 2.77 7.86
CA THR A 338 -11.25 1.96 8.02
C THR A 338 -10.42 2.42 9.21
N THR A 339 -10.37 3.73 9.49
CA THR A 339 -9.71 4.26 10.69
C THR A 339 -10.41 3.76 11.95
N PHE A 340 -11.74 3.94 12.05
CA PHE A 340 -12.52 3.47 13.20
C PHE A 340 -12.38 1.96 13.41
N LEU A 341 -12.53 1.17 12.35
CA LEU A 341 -12.39 -0.29 12.42
C LEU A 341 -10.97 -0.70 12.82
N GLY A 342 -9.95 -0.06 12.25
CA GLY A 342 -8.56 -0.32 12.62
C GLY A 342 -8.29 -0.06 14.09
N MET A 343 -8.85 1.02 14.65
CA MET A 343 -8.76 1.32 16.07
C MET A 343 -9.47 0.28 16.95
N VAL A 344 -10.66 -0.17 16.55
CA VAL A 344 -11.37 -1.28 17.24
C VAL A 344 -10.53 -2.56 17.22
N ILE A 345 -9.91 -2.89 16.08
CA ILE A 345 -9.02 -4.05 15.98
C ILE A 345 -7.83 -3.91 16.95
N ILE A 346 -7.22 -2.73 17.07
CA ILE A 346 -6.11 -2.49 18.00
C ILE A 346 -6.55 -2.72 19.46
N LEU A 347 -7.71 -2.21 19.88
CA LEU A 347 -8.21 -2.47 21.24
C LEU A 347 -8.43 -3.94 21.50
N VAL A 348 -9.04 -4.64 20.55
CA VAL A 348 -9.28 -6.08 20.69
C VAL A 348 -7.95 -6.82 20.80
N LEU A 349 -6.95 -6.46 19.99
CA LEU A 349 -5.63 -7.08 20.05
C LEU A 349 -4.89 -6.80 21.36
N GLU A 350 -4.90 -5.56 21.86
CA GLU A 350 -4.26 -5.23 23.14
C GLU A 350 -5.01 -5.86 24.32
N TYR A 351 -6.35 -5.84 24.32
CA TYR A 351 -7.15 -6.54 25.33
C TYR A 351 -6.84 -8.04 25.35
N LEU A 352 -6.74 -8.68 24.18
CA LEU A 352 -6.37 -10.09 24.09
C LEU A 352 -4.94 -10.34 24.58
N LYS A 353 -4.01 -9.40 24.37
CA LYS A 353 -2.62 -9.48 24.84
C LYS A 353 -2.52 -9.47 26.37
N ASP A 354 -3.42 -8.75 27.02
CA ASP A 354 -3.38 -8.53 28.46
C ASP A 354 -4.11 -9.64 29.26
N LEU A 355 -4.71 -10.61 28.57
CA LEU A 355 -5.27 -11.81 29.20
C LEU A 355 -4.14 -12.70 29.74
N GLU A 356 -4.23 -13.13 30.99
CA GLU A 356 -3.22 -14.01 31.62
C GLU A 356 -3.05 -15.36 30.90
N CYS A 357 -4.03 -15.77 30.08
CA CYS A 357 -4.00 -17.01 29.32
C CYS A 357 -3.20 -16.94 28.01
N THR A 358 -2.79 -15.74 27.55
CA THR A 358 -1.99 -15.59 26.33
C THR A 358 -0.50 -15.64 26.64
N GLY A 359 0.24 -16.45 25.88
CA GLY A 359 1.69 -16.54 26.01
C GLY A 359 2.42 -15.50 25.14
N ARG A 360 3.69 -15.21 25.45
CA ARG A 360 4.55 -14.24 24.71
C ARG A 360 4.55 -14.38 23.19
N LYS A 361 4.35 -15.60 22.68
CA LYS A 361 4.24 -15.85 21.23
C LYS A 361 2.99 -15.20 20.65
N PHE A 362 1.83 -15.36 21.31
CA PHE A 362 0.59 -14.72 20.89
C PHE A 362 0.75 -13.20 20.86
N ASP A 363 1.37 -12.62 21.89
CA ASP A 363 1.60 -11.17 21.96
C ASP A 363 2.43 -10.63 20.80
N GLN A 364 3.44 -11.39 20.36
CA GLN A 364 4.25 -11.05 19.19
C GLN A 364 3.44 -11.11 17.89
N GLU A 365 2.56 -12.11 17.76
CA GLU A 365 1.67 -12.24 16.60
C GLU A 365 0.59 -11.14 16.57
N ALA A 366 0.00 -10.82 17.72
CA ALA A 366 -0.96 -9.74 17.86
C ALA A 366 -0.33 -8.39 17.46
N LYS A 367 0.90 -8.11 17.94
CA LYS A 367 1.66 -6.92 17.54
C LYS A 367 1.99 -6.91 16.04
N ALA A 368 2.24 -8.07 15.43
CA ALA A 368 2.50 -8.15 13.99
C ALA A 368 1.28 -7.76 13.13
N LEU A 369 0.06 -7.80 13.67
CA LEU A 369 -1.17 -7.37 12.98
C LEU A 369 -1.36 -5.84 12.96
N ILE A 370 -0.67 -5.10 13.81
CA ILE A 370 -0.75 -3.63 13.87
C ILE A 370 -0.26 -3.02 12.55
N GLY A 371 0.82 -3.55 11.97
CA GLY A 371 1.37 -3.07 10.69
C GLY A 371 0.37 -3.16 9.53
N PRO A 372 -0.25 -4.33 9.26
CA PRO A 372 -1.33 -4.46 8.28
C PRO A 372 -2.53 -3.52 8.52
N VAL A 373 -2.94 -3.30 9.77
CA VAL A 373 -4.02 -2.34 10.10
C VAL A 373 -3.62 -0.92 9.70
N ALA A 374 -2.39 -0.51 9.97
CA ALA A 374 -1.92 0.81 9.55
C ALA A 374 -1.88 0.99 8.03
N VAL A 375 -1.56 -0.08 7.28
CA VAL A 375 -1.62 -0.10 5.82
C VAL A 375 -3.06 0.07 5.32
N LEU A 376 -4.03 -0.64 5.93
CA LEU A 376 -5.46 -0.50 5.63
C LEU A 376 -5.93 0.96 5.77
N ILE A 377 -5.59 1.59 6.89
CA ILE A 377 -5.95 2.99 7.17
C ILE A 377 -5.28 3.92 6.14
N GLY A 378 -3.98 3.76 5.92
CA GLY A 378 -3.22 4.59 4.98
C GLY A 378 -3.75 4.52 3.54
N PHE A 379 -4.15 3.33 3.08
CA PHE A 379 -4.77 3.18 1.75
C PHE A 379 -6.18 3.76 1.67
N GLY A 380 -6.97 3.69 2.75
CA GLY A 380 -8.28 4.35 2.82
C GLY A 380 -8.15 5.86 2.59
N TRP A 381 -7.26 6.52 3.33
CA TRP A 381 -6.97 7.94 3.15
C TRP A 381 -6.39 8.26 1.78
N LYS A 382 -5.48 7.42 1.27
CA LYS A 382 -4.97 7.57 -0.10
C LYS A 382 -6.09 7.59 -1.14
N GLN A 383 -7.11 6.74 -1.01
CA GLN A 383 -8.24 6.76 -1.96
C GLN A 383 -8.97 8.11 -1.91
N ALA A 384 -9.35 8.58 -0.72
CA ALA A 384 -10.06 9.85 -0.52
C ALA A 384 -9.29 11.05 -1.13
N PHE A 385 -7.98 11.10 -0.89
CA PHE A 385 -7.14 12.17 -1.44
C PHE A 385 -6.99 12.07 -2.95
N VAL A 386 -6.75 10.87 -3.50
CA VAL A 386 -6.63 10.71 -4.96
C VAL A 386 -7.93 11.09 -5.68
N GLY A 387 -9.10 10.75 -5.13
CA GLY A 387 -10.38 11.20 -5.71
C GLY A 387 -10.55 12.72 -5.66
N SER A 388 -10.12 13.35 -4.57
CA SER A 388 -10.12 14.80 -4.43
C SER A 388 -9.17 15.48 -5.44
N LEU A 389 -7.94 14.98 -5.58
CA LEU A 389 -6.97 15.47 -6.57
C LEU A 389 -7.49 15.30 -8.00
N THR A 390 -8.11 14.16 -8.31
CA THR A 390 -8.72 13.91 -9.63
C THR A 390 -9.84 14.91 -9.91
N THR A 391 -10.67 15.21 -8.91
CA THR A 391 -11.75 16.20 -9.03
C THR A 391 -11.20 17.62 -9.26
N ILE A 392 -10.15 18.00 -8.53
CA ILE A 392 -9.51 19.32 -8.67
C ILE A 392 -8.85 19.44 -10.05
N THR A 393 -8.06 18.46 -10.46
CA THR A 393 -7.35 18.46 -11.76
C THR A 393 -8.29 18.34 -12.96
N ALA A 394 -9.48 17.73 -12.78
CA ALA A 394 -10.51 17.74 -13.80
C ALA A 394 -11.11 19.13 -14.03
N LYS A 395 -11.30 19.92 -12.96
CA LYS A 395 -11.91 21.26 -13.02
C LYS A 395 -10.90 22.36 -13.37
N VAL A 396 -9.73 22.33 -12.75
CA VAL A 396 -8.69 23.36 -12.89
C VAL A 396 -7.47 22.71 -13.53
N ARG A 397 -7.25 23.00 -14.81
CA ARG A 397 -6.12 22.49 -15.58
C ARG A 397 -5.12 23.61 -15.80
N VAL A 398 -4.05 23.63 -14.99
CA VAL A 398 -2.94 24.59 -15.14
C VAL A 398 -1.81 23.96 -15.95
N MET A 399 -1.61 22.66 -15.80
CA MET A 399 -0.51 21.89 -16.40
C MET A 399 -1.02 20.48 -16.76
N PRO A 400 -0.24 19.64 -17.48
CA PRO A 400 -0.64 18.26 -17.76
C PRO A 400 -1.03 17.52 -16.48
N ILE A 401 -2.15 16.78 -16.53
CA ILE A 401 -2.77 16.15 -15.34
C ILE A 401 -1.77 15.34 -14.49
N PRO A 402 -0.88 14.50 -15.08
CA PRO A 402 0.10 13.75 -14.28
C PRO A 402 1.01 14.69 -13.48
N PHE A 403 1.54 15.74 -14.13
CA PHE A 403 2.42 16.70 -13.50
C PHE A 403 1.70 17.51 -12.41
N GLN A 404 0.47 17.96 -12.67
CA GLN A 404 -0.34 18.66 -11.68
C GLN A 404 -0.58 17.80 -10.44
N THR A 405 -0.91 16.52 -10.65
CA THR A 405 -1.12 15.55 -9.57
C THR A 405 0.16 15.35 -8.76
N THR A 406 1.33 15.24 -9.41
CA THR A 406 2.63 15.15 -8.72
C THR A 406 2.95 16.42 -7.93
N CYS A 407 2.72 17.61 -8.49
CA CYS A 407 2.94 18.87 -7.77
C CYS A 407 2.06 18.98 -6.53
N MET A 408 0.77 18.66 -6.64
CA MET A 408 -0.14 18.67 -5.49
C MET A 408 0.25 17.63 -4.45
N ALA A 409 0.64 16.42 -4.87
CA ALA A 409 1.18 15.40 -3.98
C ALA A 409 2.45 15.87 -3.26
N ALA A 410 3.37 16.53 -3.96
CA ALA A 410 4.60 17.07 -3.38
C ALA A 410 4.31 18.16 -2.33
N VAL A 411 3.34 19.05 -2.59
CA VAL A 411 2.89 20.06 -1.61
C VAL A 411 2.34 19.38 -0.36
N MET A 412 1.49 18.36 -0.52
CA MET A 412 0.96 17.61 0.62
C MET A 412 2.06 16.96 1.44
N VAL A 413 3.03 16.32 0.79
CA VAL A 413 4.16 15.66 1.44
C VAL A 413 5.03 16.68 2.18
N ALA A 414 5.27 17.85 1.58
CA ALA A 414 6.05 18.92 2.21
C ALA A 414 5.38 19.48 3.47
N VAL A 415 4.06 19.35 3.60
CA VAL A 415 3.32 19.74 4.81
C VAL A 415 3.28 18.61 5.84
N VAL A 416 3.03 17.37 5.39
CA VAL A 416 2.78 16.22 6.27
C VAL A 416 4.08 15.63 6.83
N VAL A 417 5.13 15.49 6.02
CA VAL A 417 6.36 14.82 6.44
C VAL A 417 7.13 15.56 7.54
N PRO A 418 7.25 16.91 7.54
CA PRO A 418 7.94 17.60 8.64
C PRO A 418 7.23 17.54 9.99
N ALA A 419 5.91 17.31 9.99
CA ALA A 419 5.13 17.16 11.21
C ALA A 419 5.18 15.74 11.79
N TRP A 420 5.52 14.76 10.95
CA TRP A 420 5.74 13.36 11.31
C TRP A 420 7.18 13.17 11.82
#